data_AF-A0AAW8VG22-F1
#
_entry.id   AF-A0AAW8VG22-F1
#
_cell.length_a   1.000
_cell.length_b   1.000
_cell.length_c   1.000
_cell.angle_alpha   90.00
_cell.angle_beta   90.00
_cell.angle_gamma   90.00
#
_symmetry.space_group_name_H-M   'P 1'
#
loop_
_entity.id
_entity.type
_entity.pdbx_description
1 polymer ?
#
loop_
_entity_poly.entity_id
_entity_poly.type
_entity_poly.pdbx_seq_one_letter_code
_entity_poly.pdbx_strand_id
1 'polypeptide(L)'
;MPAWMEKIKDTFTAKADLKSLFIVLQPDNQVSTVMVVSYVPTDKDSFQVFMDLTARIAMDQKTIPDNLLLHFEGIPAKDIPFTSELPAKDSEKALSFIASYGGITENNSVPLRKAAYLRACQRELTAENIRDLDYSPAYKCFIAHEDAMEKIAAGKQAKQFYTIAETEQGVRVFNDGLSGTIKFRDYLQSTADNFYSSSLQDVESLNIYRIETVSRRMLELSNGNQTTMPQAGMEILANYKPSVTFDMHPTGENLNRFVTAGALELSIRNRNIMTLQDIAARGYAHLPADESFAYKKDFLFVEKGIREITRQKELYRDYPFRQKMDELQNAARSLAQTLLNRDGVRKNYHRVSPPVVVSKKGEAQTAEKPQDKPGLSCGNEKKKVKTKTASVKKQAKPKL
;
A
#
# COMPACT_ATOMS: atom_id res chain seq x y z
N MET A 1 0.71 66.33 -24.94
CA MET A 1 0.17 65.36 -23.95
C MET A 1 0.18 66.04 -22.59
N PRO A 2 -0.92 66.02 -21.80
CA PRO A 2 -0.94 66.66 -20.49
C PRO A 2 -0.02 65.94 -19.49
N ALA A 3 0.76 66.68 -18.69
CA ALA A 3 1.71 66.14 -17.71
C ALA A 3 1.07 65.24 -16.63
N TRP A 4 -0.25 65.31 -16.44
CA TRP A 4 -0.99 64.44 -15.54
C TRP A 4 -1.24 63.03 -16.12
N MET A 5 -1.26 62.89 -17.46
CA MET A 5 -1.33 61.57 -18.12
C MET A 5 0.03 60.86 -18.14
N GLU A 6 1.14 61.61 -18.20
CA GLU A 6 2.49 61.08 -17.97
C GLU A 6 2.62 60.56 -16.53
N LYS A 7 2.13 61.31 -15.52
CA LYS A 7 2.09 60.84 -14.12
C LYS A 7 1.27 59.57 -13.92
N ILE A 8 0.11 59.43 -14.57
CA ILE A 8 -0.71 58.20 -14.46
C ILE A 8 -0.04 57.03 -15.18
N LYS A 9 0.59 57.28 -16.34
CA LYS A 9 1.42 56.27 -17.00
C LYS A 9 2.60 55.86 -16.13
N ASP A 10 3.35 56.79 -15.54
CA ASP A 10 4.49 56.53 -14.65
C ASP A 10 4.06 55.78 -13.38
N THR A 11 2.86 56.05 -12.86
CA THR A 11 2.31 55.34 -11.69
C THR A 11 1.93 53.89 -12.03
N PHE A 12 1.58 53.60 -13.29
CA PHE A 12 1.33 52.24 -13.79
C PHE A 12 2.56 51.59 -14.48
N THR A 13 3.65 52.33 -14.73
CA THR A 13 4.88 51.86 -15.39
C THR A 13 6.11 51.83 -14.50
N ALA A 14 6.01 52.20 -13.23
CA ALA A 14 6.81 51.50 -12.22
C ALA A 14 6.34 50.04 -12.25
N LYS A 15 7.02 49.19 -13.02
CA LYS A 15 6.88 47.72 -12.90
C LYS A 15 7.10 47.43 -11.43
N ALA A 16 6.02 47.29 -10.67
CA ALA A 16 6.11 46.90 -9.28
C ALA A 16 6.88 45.59 -9.32
N ASP A 17 8.04 45.55 -8.68
CA ASP A 17 8.83 44.33 -8.56
C ASP A 17 8.04 43.40 -7.65
N LEU A 18 7.04 42.74 -8.22
CA LEU A 18 6.14 41.84 -7.54
C LEU A 18 6.80 40.46 -7.50
N LYS A 19 6.66 39.80 -6.36
CA LYS A 19 7.18 38.46 -6.13
C LYS A 19 6.07 37.52 -5.66
N SER A 20 6.32 36.23 -5.86
CA SER A 20 5.63 35.18 -5.11
C SER A 20 6.54 34.68 -3.99
N LEU A 21 5.96 34.47 -2.82
CA LEU A 21 6.64 34.03 -1.60
C LEU A 21 6.05 32.69 -1.18
N PHE A 22 6.90 31.69 -1.05
CA PHE A 22 6.54 30.37 -0.54
C PHE A 22 7.22 30.12 0.80
N ILE A 23 6.51 29.53 1.76
CA ILE A 23 6.99 29.34 3.13
C ILE A 23 6.68 27.91 3.58
N VAL A 24 7.62 27.25 4.24
CA VAL A 24 7.35 26.03 5.03
C VAL A 24 7.24 26.43 6.50
N LEU A 25 6.03 26.27 7.04
CA LEU A 25 5.70 26.59 8.42
C LEU A 25 5.56 25.30 9.24
N GLN A 26 6.26 25.22 10.36
CA GLN A 26 6.20 24.09 11.30
C GLN A 26 5.03 24.24 12.29
N PRO A 27 4.57 23.15 12.93
CA PRO A 27 3.51 23.18 13.94
C PRO A 27 3.78 24.09 15.14
N ASP A 28 5.04 24.34 15.47
CA ASP A 28 5.46 25.23 16.55
C ASP A 28 5.62 26.70 16.10
N ASN A 29 5.10 27.03 14.91
CA ASN A 29 5.18 28.32 14.24
C ASN A 29 6.61 28.75 13.82
N GLN A 30 7.59 27.84 13.84
CA GLN A 30 8.88 28.13 13.23
C GLN A 30 8.81 28.05 11.71
N VAL A 31 9.51 28.95 11.04
CA VAL A 31 9.67 28.91 9.58
C VAL A 31 10.95 28.18 9.25
N SER A 32 10.82 27.06 8.52
CA SER A 32 11.98 26.22 8.17
C SER A 32 12.59 26.60 6.84
N THR A 33 11.79 27.09 5.89
CA THR A 33 12.23 27.37 4.53
C THR A 33 11.39 28.46 3.93
N VAL A 34 12.03 29.34 3.16
CA VAL A 34 11.37 30.38 2.37
C VAL A 34 11.95 30.37 0.97
N MET A 35 11.09 30.59 -0.02
CA MET A 35 11.47 30.76 -1.41
C MET A 35 10.78 32.01 -1.97
N VAL A 36 11.57 32.88 -2.61
CA VAL A 36 11.06 34.09 -3.26
C VAL A 36 11.33 33.97 -4.76
N VAL A 37 10.29 34.10 -5.57
CA VAL A 37 10.38 34.08 -7.04
C VAL A 37 9.73 35.32 -7.63
N SER A 38 10.10 35.70 -8.84
CA SER A 38 9.42 36.80 -9.55
C SER A 38 7.96 36.42 -9.82
N TYR A 39 7.03 37.33 -9.55
CA TYR A 39 5.61 37.09 -9.78
C TYR A 39 5.31 37.14 -11.28
N VAL A 40 4.64 36.09 -11.76
CA VAL A 40 4.11 36.02 -13.12
C VAL A 40 2.62 35.66 -12.99
N PRO A 41 1.68 36.51 -13.45
CA PRO A 41 0.23 36.35 -13.22
C PRO A 41 -0.42 35.04 -13.72
N THR A 42 0.32 34.22 -14.46
CA THR A 42 -0.13 32.94 -15.02
C THR A 42 0.78 31.77 -14.64
N ASP A 43 1.80 32.00 -13.82
CA ASP A 43 2.72 30.95 -13.40
C ASP A 43 2.08 30.11 -12.30
N LYS A 44 1.46 29.01 -12.73
CA LYS A 44 0.91 27.99 -11.83
C LYS A 44 1.95 26.97 -11.39
N ASP A 45 3.16 27.03 -11.96
CA ASP A 45 4.15 25.97 -11.87
C ASP A 45 5.11 26.23 -10.70
N SER A 46 5.45 27.49 -10.41
CA SER A 46 6.41 27.82 -9.34
C SER A 46 6.02 27.25 -7.97
N PHE A 47 4.75 27.35 -7.57
CA PHE A 47 4.30 26.76 -6.29
C PHE A 47 4.26 25.23 -6.36
N GLN A 48 3.90 24.63 -7.50
CA GLN A 48 3.94 23.17 -7.66
C GLN A 48 5.36 22.63 -7.57
N VAL A 49 6.33 23.29 -8.19
CA VAL A 49 7.76 22.94 -8.11
C VAL A 49 8.25 23.04 -6.66
N PHE A 50 7.86 24.08 -5.93
CA PHE A 50 8.17 24.23 -4.51
C PHE A 50 7.57 23.10 -3.66
N MET A 51 6.28 22.77 -3.87
CA MET A 51 5.62 21.66 -3.19
C MET A 51 6.31 20.32 -3.49
N ASP A 52 6.61 20.06 -4.76
CA ASP A 52 7.26 18.83 -5.22
C ASP A 52 8.65 18.66 -4.59
N LEU A 53 9.47 19.73 -4.59
CA LEU A 53 10.80 19.74 -3.96
C LEU A 53 10.71 19.49 -2.46
N THR A 54 9.84 20.22 -1.75
CA THR A 54 9.70 20.09 -0.30
C THR A 54 9.18 18.71 0.09
N ALA A 55 8.21 18.17 -0.65
CA ALA A 55 7.71 16.82 -0.49
C ALA A 55 8.84 15.77 -0.67
N ARG A 56 9.69 15.94 -1.68
CA ARG A 56 10.84 15.03 -1.90
C ARG A 56 11.78 14.99 -0.72
N ILE A 57 12.18 16.17 -0.25
CA ILE A 57 13.09 16.31 0.90
C ILE A 57 12.48 15.67 2.15
N ALA A 58 11.17 15.85 2.36
CA ALA A 58 10.47 15.25 3.49
C ALA A 58 10.37 13.72 3.39
N MET A 59 10.22 13.16 2.19
CA MET A 59 10.15 11.71 1.97
C MET A 59 11.48 10.98 2.27
N ASP A 60 12.62 11.68 2.20
CA ASP A 60 13.93 11.12 2.58
C ASP A 60 14.13 11.07 4.11
N GLN A 61 13.22 11.69 4.88
CA GLN A 61 13.25 11.65 6.34
C GLN A 61 12.56 10.38 6.87
N LYS A 62 12.83 10.06 8.14
CA LYS A 62 12.20 8.91 8.82
C LYS A 62 10.69 9.07 9.01
N THR A 63 10.22 10.30 9.10
CA THR A 63 8.82 10.69 9.31
C THR A 63 8.56 11.97 8.51
N ILE A 64 7.36 12.12 7.96
CA ILE A 64 6.98 13.32 7.24
C ILE A 64 6.36 14.30 8.24
N PRO A 65 6.99 15.46 8.49
CA PRO A 65 6.50 16.39 9.50
C PRO A 65 5.17 17.02 9.11
N ASP A 66 4.36 17.38 10.09
CA ASP A 66 3.07 18.07 9.92
C ASP A 66 3.22 19.56 9.57
N ASN A 67 4.04 19.87 8.56
CA ASN A 67 4.29 21.25 8.14
C ASN A 67 3.20 21.74 7.16
N LEU A 68 2.99 23.06 7.14
CA LEU A 68 2.17 23.74 6.15
C LEU A 68 3.06 24.42 5.10
N LEU A 69 2.70 24.24 3.83
CA LEU A 69 3.28 24.92 2.68
C LEU A 69 2.39 26.11 2.36
N LEU A 70 2.90 27.33 2.54
CA LEU A 70 2.16 28.56 2.32
C LEU A 70 2.57 29.24 1.01
N HIS A 71 1.63 29.96 0.42
CA HIS A 71 1.78 30.62 -0.87
C HIS A 71 1.18 32.03 -0.89
N PHE A 72 2.01 33.04 -1.14
CA PHE A 72 1.56 34.42 -1.32
C PHE A 72 2.01 34.95 -2.69
N GLU A 73 1.10 35.56 -3.44
CA GLU A 73 1.35 36.09 -4.79
C GLU A 73 1.22 37.61 -4.85
N GLY A 74 1.86 38.24 -5.83
CA GLY A 74 1.69 39.66 -6.11
C GLY A 74 2.21 40.57 -5.00
N ILE A 75 3.23 40.13 -4.25
CA ILE A 75 3.78 40.85 -3.11
C ILE A 75 4.86 41.83 -3.59
N PRO A 76 4.79 43.14 -3.27
CA PRO A 76 5.87 44.06 -3.58
C PRO A 76 7.17 43.63 -2.89
N ALA A 77 8.29 43.61 -3.61
CA ALA A 77 9.58 43.14 -3.10
C ALA A 77 10.04 43.86 -1.81
N LYS A 78 9.68 45.15 -1.66
CA LYS A 78 9.95 45.95 -0.45
C LYS A 78 9.21 45.48 0.80
N ASP A 79 8.11 44.74 0.64
CA ASP A 79 7.26 44.27 1.74
C ASP A 79 7.63 42.84 2.17
N ILE A 80 8.52 42.17 1.42
CA ILE A 80 9.02 40.84 1.77
C ILE A 80 10.12 41.00 2.81
N PRO A 81 9.96 40.44 4.01
CA PRO A 81 10.93 40.63 5.09
C PRO A 81 12.22 39.81 4.93
N PHE A 82 12.44 39.18 3.77
CA PHE A 82 13.49 38.20 3.51
C PHE A 82 14.17 38.42 2.16
N THR A 83 15.46 38.13 2.07
CA THR A 83 16.25 38.39 0.86
C THR A 83 16.48 37.16 -0.03
N SER A 84 16.53 35.93 0.52
CA SER A 84 16.49 34.67 -0.27
C SER A 84 16.67 33.40 0.56
N GLU A 85 17.32 33.47 1.73
CA GLU A 85 17.52 32.32 2.64
C GLU A 85 17.33 32.80 4.08
N LEU A 86 16.39 32.21 4.81
CA LEU A 86 16.20 32.56 6.21
C LEU A 86 17.11 31.75 7.12
N PRO A 87 17.91 32.38 8.00
CA PRO A 87 18.26 31.76 9.26
C PRO A 87 17.00 31.64 10.15
N ALA A 88 16.92 30.58 10.96
CA ALA A 88 15.76 30.28 11.83
C ALA A 88 15.28 31.42 12.76
N LYS A 89 16.10 32.48 12.94
CA LYS A 89 15.86 33.63 13.83
C LYS A 89 14.83 34.64 13.32
N ASP A 90 14.38 34.55 12.08
CA ASP A 90 13.42 35.51 11.49
C ASP A 90 11.97 34.99 11.45
N SER A 91 11.66 33.90 12.18
CA SER A 91 10.31 33.34 12.25
C SER A 91 9.27 34.37 12.74
N GLU A 92 9.59 35.25 13.69
CA GLU A 92 8.67 36.29 14.16
C GLU A 92 8.29 37.30 13.07
N LYS A 93 9.26 37.68 12.21
CA LYS A 93 9.00 38.56 11.06
C LYS A 93 8.12 37.85 10.03
N ALA A 94 8.34 36.55 9.82
CA ALA A 94 7.51 35.73 8.96
C ALA A 94 6.07 35.65 9.42
N LEU A 95 5.87 35.39 10.72
CA LEU A 95 4.54 35.31 11.31
C LEU A 95 3.83 36.66 11.24
N SER A 96 4.55 37.77 11.48
CA SER A 96 4.01 39.12 11.33
C SER A 96 3.58 39.41 9.89
N PHE A 97 4.38 39.00 8.91
CA PHE A 97 4.04 39.09 7.49
C PHE A 97 2.80 38.24 7.14
N ILE A 98 2.76 36.97 7.57
CA ILE A 98 1.62 36.09 7.32
C ILE A 98 0.34 36.73 7.86
N ALA A 99 0.39 37.28 9.08
CA ALA A 99 -0.75 37.98 9.67
C ALA A 99 -1.16 39.25 8.90
N SER A 100 -0.20 40.06 8.43
CA SER A 100 -0.51 41.28 7.67
C SER A 100 -1.06 41.01 6.26
N TYR A 101 -0.76 39.84 5.69
CA TYR A 101 -1.20 39.42 4.35
C TYR A 101 -2.38 38.43 4.37
N GLY A 102 -3.27 38.57 5.35
CA GLY A 102 -4.54 37.83 5.39
C GLY A 102 -4.49 36.48 6.11
N GLY A 103 -3.35 36.13 6.70
CA GLY A 103 -3.20 34.92 7.52
C GLY A 103 -3.13 33.63 6.72
N ILE A 104 -3.35 32.51 7.43
CA ILE A 104 -3.42 31.17 6.85
C ILE A 104 -4.88 30.88 6.48
N THR A 105 -5.09 30.49 5.23
CA THR A 105 -6.40 30.19 4.62
C THR A 105 -6.30 28.90 3.82
N GLU A 106 -7.44 28.31 3.46
CA GLU A 106 -7.46 27.11 2.61
C GLU A 106 -6.91 27.37 1.19
N ASN A 107 -6.94 28.62 0.73
CA ASN A 107 -6.50 28.99 -0.63
C ASN A 107 -4.99 29.19 -0.74
N ASN A 108 -4.32 29.51 0.38
CA ASN A 108 -2.89 29.80 0.42
C ASN A 108 -2.08 28.79 1.22
N SER A 109 -2.67 27.65 1.61
CA SER A 109 -1.99 26.63 2.40
C SER A 109 -2.24 25.21 1.88
N VAL A 110 -1.18 24.40 1.90
CA VAL A 110 -1.23 22.97 1.58
C VAL A 110 -0.44 22.20 2.63
N PRO A 111 -1.02 21.18 3.30
CA PRO A 111 -0.27 20.32 4.19
C PRO A 111 0.84 19.56 3.46
N LEU A 112 2.06 19.59 3.99
CA LEU A 112 3.22 18.88 3.40
C LEU A 112 2.95 17.38 3.26
N ARG A 113 2.27 16.78 4.24
CA ARG A 113 1.86 15.37 4.18
C ARG A 113 0.93 15.06 3.01
N LYS A 114 0.05 15.98 2.59
CA LYS A 114 -0.78 15.79 1.37
C LYS A 114 0.11 15.79 0.13
N ALA A 115 1.02 16.76 0.02
CA ALA A 115 1.94 16.86 -1.12
C ALA A 115 2.85 15.61 -1.23
N ALA A 116 3.44 15.17 -0.11
CA ALA A 116 4.26 13.96 -0.06
C ALA A 116 3.48 12.70 -0.44
N TYR A 117 2.24 12.57 0.03
CA TYR A 117 1.39 11.42 -0.31
C TYR A 117 1.03 11.38 -1.80
N LEU A 118 0.61 12.50 -2.39
CA LEU A 118 0.31 12.58 -3.83
C LEU A 118 1.54 12.27 -4.68
N ARG A 119 2.71 12.82 -4.29
CA ARG A 119 3.98 12.55 -4.95
C ARG A 119 4.32 11.05 -4.92
N ALA A 120 4.20 10.41 -3.76
CA ALA A 120 4.47 8.98 -3.62
C ALA A 120 3.51 8.11 -4.44
N CYS A 121 2.27 8.58 -4.62
CA CYS A 121 1.28 7.94 -5.48
C CYS A 121 1.43 8.29 -6.97
N GLN A 122 2.44 9.07 -7.36
CA GLN A 122 2.65 9.58 -8.72
C GLN A 122 1.42 10.33 -9.27
N ARG A 123 0.68 11.02 -8.40
CA ARG A 123 -0.44 11.90 -8.77
C ARG A 123 0.02 13.35 -8.84
N GLU A 124 -0.57 14.09 -9.76
CA GLU A 124 -0.30 15.53 -9.92
C GLU A 124 -0.71 16.32 -8.66
N LEU A 125 0.06 17.36 -8.33
CA LEU A 125 -0.18 18.25 -7.18
C LEU A 125 -1.21 19.35 -7.51
N THR A 126 -2.41 18.93 -7.89
CA THR A 126 -3.53 19.84 -8.21
C THR A 126 -4.41 20.09 -6.99
N ALA A 127 -5.10 21.24 -6.96
CA ALA A 127 -6.04 21.57 -5.89
C ALA A 127 -7.21 20.56 -5.78
N GLU A 128 -7.59 19.92 -6.88
CA GLU A 128 -8.59 18.85 -6.89
C GLU A 128 -8.06 17.59 -6.17
N ASN A 129 -6.89 17.08 -6.59
CA ASN A 129 -6.27 15.91 -5.98
C ASN A 129 -6.01 16.11 -4.47
N ILE A 130 -5.62 17.32 -4.05
CA ILE A 130 -5.40 17.69 -2.64
C ILE A 130 -6.69 17.63 -1.82
N ARG A 131 -7.83 18.06 -2.38
CA ARG A 131 -9.14 18.00 -1.72
C ARG A 131 -9.68 16.57 -1.68
N ASP A 132 -9.48 15.79 -2.74
CA ASP A 132 -9.92 14.40 -2.79
C ASP A 132 -9.31 13.54 -1.68
N LEU A 133 -8.10 13.89 -1.22
CA LEU A 133 -7.44 13.18 -0.12
C LEU A 133 -8.22 13.23 1.19
N ASP A 134 -9.06 14.24 1.43
CA ASP A 134 -9.86 14.34 2.66
C ASP A 134 -10.86 13.18 2.82
N TYR A 135 -11.24 12.58 1.69
CA TYR A 135 -12.14 11.43 1.64
C TYR A 135 -11.40 10.09 1.49
N SER A 136 -10.09 10.11 1.23
CA SER A 136 -9.29 8.91 1.00
C SER A 136 -9.03 8.10 2.28
N PRO A 137 -9.51 6.84 2.38
CA PRO A 137 -9.22 5.99 3.55
C PRO A 137 -7.73 5.66 3.69
N ALA A 138 -7.03 5.49 2.57
CA ALA A 138 -5.60 5.21 2.56
C ALA A 138 -4.78 6.39 3.08
N TYR A 139 -5.16 7.62 2.70
CA TYR A 139 -4.53 8.82 3.23
C TYR A 139 -4.76 8.99 4.73
N LYS A 140 -5.97 8.68 5.22
CA LYS A 140 -6.27 8.69 6.66
C LYS A 140 -5.40 7.71 7.46
N CYS A 141 -5.14 6.52 6.91
CA CYS A 141 -4.24 5.55 7.53
C CYS A 141 -2.79 6.07 7.56
N PHE A 142 -2.34 6.69 6.46
CA PHE A 142 -1.03 7.32 6.37
C PHE A 142 -0.86 8.44 7.41
N ILE A 143 -1.83 9.34 7.56
CA ILE A 143 -1.77 10.41 8.58
C ILE A 143 -1.72 9.84 9.99
N ALA A 144 -2.58 8.86 10.30
CA ALA A 144 -2.55 8.21 11.61
C ALA A 144 -1.19 7.53 11.90
N HIS A 145 -0.52 7.01 10.86
CA HIS A 145 0.82 6.45 10.97
C HIS A 145 1.86 7.52 11.29
N GLU A 146 1.92 8.61 10.52
CA GLU A 146 2.89 9.70 10.76
C GLU A 146 2.70 10.33 12.14
N ASP A 147 1.45 10.57 12.56
CA ASP A 147 1.13 11.04 13.92
C ASP A 147 1.62 10.09 15.02
N ALA A 148 1.49 8.79 14.79
CA ALA A 148 1.99 7.79 15.72
C ALA A 148 3.52 7.76 15.75
N MET A 149 4.16 7.92 14.59
CA MET A 149 5.61 7.96 14.48
C MET A 149 6.22 9.19 15.16
N GLU A 150 5.60 10.36 15.04
CA GLU A 150 6.01 11.56 15.78
C GLU A 150 5.90 11.38 17.30
N LYS A 151 4.80 10.78 17.78
CA LYS A 151 4.64 10.43 19.20
C LYS A 151 5.74 9.48 19.68
N ILE A 152 6.06 8.46 18.88
CA ILE A 152 7.12 7.49 19.17
C ILE A 152 8.49 8.17 19.18
N ALA A 153 8.77 9.06 18.24
CA ALA A 153 10.00 9.85 18.20
C ALA A 153 10.14 10.75 19.44
N ALA A 154 9.03 11.29 19.95
CA ALA A 154 8.98 12.03 21.21
C ALA A 154 9.02 11.13 22.48
N GLY A 155 9.27 9.83 22.34
CA GLY A 155 9.36 8.88 23.45
C GLY A 155 8.01 8.45 24.05
N LYS A 156 6.89 8.77 23.39
CA LYS A 156 5.54 8.39 23.83
C LYS A 156 5.11 7.06 23.19
N GLN A 157 4.28 6.31 23.90
CA GLN A 157 3.61 5.15 23.29
C GLN A 157 2.53 5.61 22.32
N ALA A 158 2.48 4.99 21.15
CA ALA A 158 1.41 5.18 20.18
C ALA A 158 0.97 3.83 19.62
N LYS A 159 -0.33 3.70 19.38
CA LYS A 159 -0.88 2.57 18.66
C LYS A 159 -0.68 2.78 17.17
N GLN A 160 -0.35 1.70 16.46
CA GLN A 160 -0.20 1.70 15.01
C GLN A 160 -0.95 0.51 14.43
N PHE A 161 -1.48 0.71 13.22
CA PHE A 161 -1.99 -0.38 12.41
C PHE A 161 -0.87 -0.99 11.58
N TYR A 162 -0.89 -2.32 11.49
CA TYR A 162 -0.03 -3.09 10.61
C TYR A 162 -0.87 -4.00 9.75
N THR A 163 -0.48 -4.09 8.48
CA THR A 163 -0.94 -5.15 7.58
C THR A 163 0.07 -6.29 7.63
N ILE A 164 -0.41 -7.51 7.81
CA ILE A 164 0.45 -8.69 7.92
C ILE A 164 0.03 -9.67 6.85
N ALA A 165 0.98 -10.08 6.02
CA ALA A 165 0.79 -11.15 5.04
C ALA A 165 1.42 -12.43 5.58
N GLU A 166 0.64 -13.49 5.68
CA GLU A 166 1.09 -14.81 6.12
C GLU A 166 0.82 -15.83 5.02
N THR A 167 1.86 -16.60 4.70
CA THR A 167 1.79 -17.82 3.91
C THR A 167 2.52 -18.93 4.64
N GLU A 168 2.48 -20.14 4.10
CA GLU A 168 3.23 -21.29 4.61
C GLU A 168 4.76 -21.07 4.56
N GLN A 169 5.22 -20.13 3.73
CA GLN A 169 6.63 -19.73 3.66
C GLN A 169 7.03 -18.75 4.78
N GLY A 170 6.05 -18.14 5.45
CA GLY A 170 6.27 -17.28 6.61
C GLY A 170 5.46 -15.99 6.57
N VAL A 171 5.89 -15.02 7.39
CA VAL A 171 5.14 -13.80 7.67
C VAL A 171 5.91 -12.55 7.25
N ARG A 172 5.20 -11.59 6.67
CA ARG A 172 5.69 -10.23 6.36
C ARG A 172 4.79 -9.18 6.99
N VAL A 173 5.40 -8.11 7.50
CA VAL A 173 4.71 -7.03 8.21
C VAL A 173 4.92 -5.73 7.45
N PHE A 174 3.84 -4.98 7.27
CA PHE A 174 3.77 -3.73 6.55
C PHE A 174 3.11 -2.67 7.43
N ASN A 175 3.64 -1.44 7.42
CA ASN A 175 3.02 -0.31 8.08
C ASN A 175 2.28 0.58 7.07
N ASP A 176 1.50 1.53 7.58
CA ASP A 176 0.71 2.47 6.77
C ASP A 176 1.49 3.69 6.28
N GLY A 177 2.79 3.77 6.57
CA GLY A 177 3.66 4.78 5.97
C GLY A 177 3.75 4.60 4.46
N LEU A 178 4.29 5.61 3.76
CA LEU A 178 4.44 5.56 2.30
C LEU A 178 5.23 4.32 1.86
N SER A 179 6.39 4.08 2.49
CA SER A 179 7.24 2.93 2.18
C SER A 179 6.55 1.60 2.47
N GLY A 180 5.87 1.46 3.61
CA GLY A 180 5.17 0.23 3.97
C GLY A 180 4.05 -0.12 3.00
N THR A 181 3.27 0.89 2.60
CA THR A 181 2.16 0.75 1.65
C THR A 181 2.64 0.37 0.25
N ILE A 182 3.71 1.02 -0.24
CA ILE A 182 4.33 0.70 -1.54
C ILE A 182 4.84 -0.74 -1.52
N LYS A 183 5.64 -1.10 -0.51
CA LYS A 183 6.19 -2.45 -0.42
C LYS A 183 5.11 -3.53 -0.28
N PHE A 184 3.98 -3.24 0.39
CA PHE A 184 2.85 -4.17 0.44
C PHE A 184 2.24 -4.41 -0.94
N ARG A 185 2.03 -3.33 -1.71
CA ARG A 185 1.55 -3.43 -3.09
C ARG A 185 2.53 -4.21 -3.97
N ASP A 186 3.82 -3.90 -3.88
CA ASP A 186 4.87 -4.59 -4.64
C ASP A 186 4.94 -6.08 -4.29
N TYR A 187 4.75 -6.42 -3.01
CA TYR A 187 4.66 -7.80 -2.56
C TYR A 187 3.46 -8.53 -3.18
N LEU A 188 2.28 -7.91 -3.19
CA LEU A 188 1.09 -8.50 -3.80
C LEU A 188 1.25 -8.66 -5.32
N GLN A 189 1.78 -7.63 -6.01
CA GLN A 189 2.02 -7.68 -7.45
C GLN A 189 3.07 -8.75 -7.79
N SER A 190 4.19 -8.80 -7.07
CA SER A 190 5.21 -9.84 -7.24
C SER A 190 4.64 -11.24 -7.00
N THR A 191 3.75 -11.39 -6.01
CA THR A 191 3.06 -12.66 -5.74
C THR A 191 2.12 -13.03 -6.90
N ALA A 192 1.41 -12.06 -7.48
CA ALA A 192 0.54 -12.29 -8.64
C ALA A 192 1.36 -12.69 -9.87
N ASP A 193 2.44 -11.97 -10.17
CA ASP A 193 3.32 -12.26 -11.31
C ASP A 193 3.93 -13.66 -11.23
N ASN A 194 4.23 -14.11 -10.01
CA ASN A 194 4.80 -15.42 -9.73
C ASN A 194 3.75 -16.49 -9.34
N PHE A 195 2.45 -16.21 -9.49
CA PHE A 195 1.38 -17.09 -9.01
C PHE A 195 1.48 -18.54 -9.48
N TYR A 196 1.85 -18.73 -10.74
CA TYR A 196 2.06 -20.05 -11.35
C TYR A 196 3.51 -20.57 -11.25
N SER A 197 4.44 -19.78 -10.70
CA SER A 197 5.86 -20.13 -10.61
C SER A 197 6.11 -21.13 -9.48
N SER A 198 7.20 -21.90 -9.61
CA SER A 198 7.66 -22.83 -8.57
C SER A 198 8.05 -22.14 -7.26
N SER A 199 8.29 -20.82 -7.29
CA SER A 199 8.53 -20.03 -6.07
C SER A 199 7.38 -20.09 -5.06
N LEU A 200 6.16 -20.44 -5.49
CA LEU A 200 4.98 -20.60 -4.65
C LEU A 200 4.50 -22.06 -4.56
N GLN A 201 5.36 -23.05 -4.87
CA GLN A 201 4.96 -24.47 -4.97
C GLN A 201 4.22 -25.00 -3.73
N ASP A 202 4.65 -24.61 -2.54
CA ASP A 202 4.07 -25.07 -1.25
C ASP A 202 3.18 -24.00 -0.58
N VAL A 203 2.75 -22.99 -1.33
CA VAL A 203 1.85 -21.95 -0.84
C VAL A 203 0.42 -22.31 -1.23
N GLU A 204 -0.39 -22.64 -0.23
CA GLU A 204 -1.81 -22.99 -0.37
C GLU A 204 -2.69 -21.79 -0.10
N SER A 205 -2.28 -20.92 0.85
CA SER A 205 -3.06 -19.78 1.26
C SER A 205 -2.22 -18.51 1.47
N LEU A 206 -2.84 -17.36 1.23
CA LEU A 206 -2.33 -16.06 1.63
C LEU A 206 -3.34 -15.39 2.56
N ASN A 207 -3.00 -15.29 3.84
CA ASN A 207 -3.80 -14.64 4.85
C ASN A 207 -3.33 -13.21 5.05
N ILE A 208 -4.24 -12.25 4.95
CA ILE A 208 -3.96 -10.85 5.24
C ILE A 208 -4.65 -10.47 6.54
N TYR A 209 -3.89 -10.02 7.53
CA TYR A 209 -4.39 -9.52 8.80
C TYR A 209 -4.21 -8.02 8.90
N ARG A 210 -5.13 -7.37 9.63
CA ARG A 210 -5.05 -5.96 10.00
C ARG A 210 -5.09 -5.84 11.52
N ILE A 211 -3.98 -5.41 12.12
CA ILE A 211 -3.84 -5.42 13.59
C ILE A 211 -3.42 -4.03 14.09
N GLU A 212 -4.12 -3.54 15.11
CA GLU A 212 -3.72 -2.37 15.88
C GLU A 212 -2.90 -2.81 17.12
N THR A 213 -1.71 -2.26 17.31
CA THR A 213 -0.88 -2.59 18.47
C THR A 213 0.14 -1.49 18.82
N VAL A 214 0.64 -1.51 20.05
CA VAL A 214 1.78 -0.68 20.52
C VAL A 214 3.12 -1.44 20.46
N SER A 215 3.14 -2.62 19.84
CA SER A 215 4.29 -3.52 19.85
C SER A 215 5.49 -2.92 19.11
N ARG A 216 6.57 -2.63 19.86
CA ARG A 216 7.85 -2.19 19.29
C ARG A 216 8.44 -3.20 18.31
N ARG A 217 8.25 -4.49 18.58
CA ARG A 217 8.69 -5.56 17.68
C ARG A 217 7.98 -5.48 16.32
N MET A 218 6.69 -5.15 16.29
CA MET A 218 5.96 -4.98 15.03
C MET A 218 6.45 -3.78 14.23
N LEU A 219 6.76 -2.67 14.93
CA LEU A 219 7.38 -1.51 14.31
C LEU A 219 8.72 -1.86 13.67
N GLU A 220 9.61 -2.53 14.41
CA GLU A 220 10.93 -2.95 13.93
C GLU A 220 10.82 -3.90 12.73
N LEU A 221 9.92 -4.88 12.79
CA LEU A 221 9.66 -5.80 11.67
C LEU A 221 9.13 -5.08 10.44
N SER A 222 8.23 -4.10 10.61
CA SER A 222 7.66 -3.34 9.49
C SER A 222 8.67 -2.43 8.79
N ASN A 223 9.71 -1.99 9.52
CA ASN A 223 10.76 -1.12 9.01
C ASN A 223 11.95 -1.88 8.40
N GLY A 224 12.05 -3.19 8.67
CA GLY A 224 13.10 -4.04 8.11
C GLY A 224 12.96 -4.26 6.60
N ASN A 225 13.91 -5.01 6.03
CA ASN A 225 13.95 -5.36 4.60
C ASN A 225 12.88 -6.38 4.16
N GLN A 226 11.78 -6.50 4.91
CA GLN A 226 10.68 -7.44 4.66
C GLN A 226 11.13 -8.88 4.43
N THR A 227 12.18 -9.28 5.13
CA THR A 227 12.60 -10.68 5.19
C THR A 227 11.48 -11.51 5.77
N THR A 228 11.09 -12.55 5.04
CA THR A 228 10.06 -13.49 5.50
C THR A 228 10.49 -14.12 6.82
N MET A 229 9.65 -13.99 7.85
CA MET A 229 9.93 -14.52 9.18
C MET A 229 9.20 -15.85 9.42
N PRO A 230 9.74 -16.76 10.25
CA PRO A 230 9.01 -17.97 10.63
C PRO A 230 7.69 -17.66 11.35
N GLN A 231 6.64 -18.41 11.01
CA GLN A 231 5.31 -18.27 11.64
C GLN A 231 5.34 -18.43 13.17
N ALA A 232 6.22 -19.30 13.68
CA ALA A 232 6.40 -19.52 15.12
C ALA A 232 6.76 -18.24 15.90
N GLY A 233 7.25 -17.21 15.22
CA GLY A 233 7.53 -15.90 15.82
C GLY A 233 6.32 -14.99 15.99
N MET A 234 5.14 -15.34 15.50
CA MET A 234 3.97 -14.45 15.39
C MET A 234 2.77 -14.92 16.23
N GLU A 235 3.01 -15.29 17.49
CA GLU A 235 1.97 -15.69 18.45
C GLU A 235 0.82 -14.68 18.58
N ILE A 236 1.09 -13.39 18.31
CA ILE A 236 0.06 -12.34 18.30
C ILE A 236 -1.08 -12.65 17.33
N LEU A 237 -0.81 -13.36 16.22
CA LEU A 237 -1.82 -13.73 15.22
C LEU A 237 -2.79 -14.81 15.70
N ALA A 238 -2.42 -15.62 16.70
CA ALA A 238 -3.22 -16.76 17.15
C ALA A 238 -4.64 -16.37 17.63
N ASN A 239 -4.81 -15.11 18.06
CA ASN A 239 -6.08 -14.57 18.53
C ASN A 239 -6.81 -13.71 17.49
N TYR A 240 -6.25 -13.53 16.29
CA TYR A 240 -6.83 -12.71 15.23
C TYR A 240 -7.33 -13.59 14.09
N LYS A 241 -8.43 -13.17 13.46
CA LYS A 241 -8.90 -13.74 12.21
C LYS A 241 -8.32 -12.95 11.04
N PRO A 242 -7.92 -13.61 9.94
CA PRO A 242 -7.56 -12.91 8.72
C PRO A 242 -8.69 -11.99 8.28
N SER A 243 -8.35 -10.79 7.83
CA SER A 243 -9.28 -9.85 7.19
C SER A 243 -9.69 -10.36 5.81
N VAL A 244 -8.76 -11.01 5.11
CA VAL A 244 -9.02 -11.75 3.87
C VAL A 244 -8.07 -12.94 3.76
N THR A 245 -8.54 -14.02 3.17
CA THR A 245 -7.76 -15.20 2.83
C THR A 245 -7.91 -15.46 1.34
N PHE A 246 -6.79 -15.57 0.64
CA PHE A 246 -6.74 -15.98 -0.76
C PHE A 246 -6.34 -17.44 -0.87
N ASP A 247 -7.09 -18.19 -1.66
CA ASP A 247 -6.67 -19.49 -2.13
C ASP A 247 -5.57 -19.28 -3.19
N MET A 248 -4.38 -19.80 -2.92
CA MET A 248 -3.23 -19.59 -3.78
C MET A 248 -3.05 -20.71 -4.81
N HIS A 249 -3.85 -21.78 -4.79
CA HIS A 249 -3.72 -22.89 -5.75
C HIS A 249 -3.70 -22.39 -7.20
N PRO A 250 -2.86 -22.97 -8.08
CA PRO A 250 -2.49 -22.41 -9.38
C PRO A 250 -3.60 -22.56 -10.43
N THR A 251 -4.76 -21.93 -10.20
CA THR A 251 -5.91 -21.91 -11.10
C THR A 251 -6.19 -20.49 -11.58
N GLY A 252 -6.70 -20.37 -12.80
CA GLY A 252 -7.11 -19.07 -13.35
C GLY A 252 -8.17 -18.35 -12.55
N GLU A 253 -9.11 -19.08 -11.92
CA GLU A 253 -10.13 -18.49 -11.07
C GLU A 253 -9.52 -17.87 -9.80
N ASN A 254 -8.60 -18.59 -9.14
CA ASN A 254 -7.94 -18.11 -7.94
C ASN A 254 -7.06 -16.89 -8.22
N LEU A 255 -6.28 -16.92 -9.31
CA LEU A 255 -5.50 -15.75 -9.73
C LEU A 255 -6.41 -14.56 -10.06
N ASN A 256 -7.52 -14.78 -10.77
CA ASN A 256 -8.45 -13.71 -11.12
C ASN A 256 -9.06 -13.06 -9.87
N ARG A 257 -9.46 -13.86 -8.88
CA ARG A 257 -9.94 -13.35 -7.57
C ARG A 257 -8.86 -12.55 -6.86
N PHE A 258 -7.63 -13.04 -6.82
CA PHE A 258 -6.49 -12.37 -6.19
C PHE A 258 -6.17 -11.03 -6.84
N VAL A 259 -6.05 -10.99 -8.17
CA VAL A 259 -5.76 -9.80 -8.95
C VAL A 259 -6.89 -8.77 -8.85
N THR A 260 -8.15 -9.20 -8.94
CA THR A 260 -9.31 -8.31 -8.84
C THR A 260 -9.41 -7.67 -7.45
N ALA A 261 -9.26 -8.46 -6.39
CA ALA A 261 -9.35 -7.97 -5.02
C ALA A 261 -8.22 -6.98 -4.66
N GLY A 262 -7.02 -7.18 -5.21
CA GLY A 262 -5.88 -6.31 -4.99
C GLY A 262 -5.77 -5.12 -5.97
N ALA A 263 -6.66 -5.01 -6.96
CA ALA A 263 -6.52 -4.10 -8.10
C ALA A 263 -5.11 -4.20 -8.74
N LEU A 264 -4.64 -5.43 -8.91
CA LEU A 264 -3.30 -5.75 -9.44
C LEU A 264 -3.31 -5.82 -10.97
N GLU A 265 -2.13 -5.75 -11.56
CA GLU A 265 -1.97 -5.94 -13.00
C GLU A 265 -1.82 -7.43 -13.33
N LEU A 266 -2.56 -7.90 -14.34
CA LEU A 266 -2.44 -9.26 -14.83
C LEU A 266 -1.37 -9.36 -15.92
N SER A 267 -0.25 -10.00 -15.60
CA SER A 267 0.86 -10.18 -16.54
C SER A 267 0.47 -10.97 -17.79
N ILE A 268 1.13 -10.67 -18.93
CA ILE A 268 0.91 -11.36 -20.21
C ILE A 268 1.18 -12.87 -20.06
N ARG A 269 2.22 -13.24 -19.31
CA ARG A 269 2.53 -14.65 -19.01
C ARG A 269 1.37 -15.33 -18.32
N ASN A 270 0.80 -14.72 -17.29
CA ASN A 270 -0.32 -15.29 -16.55
C ASN A 270 -1.59 -15.35 -17.39
N ARG A 271 -1.86 -14.35 -18.25
CA ARG A 271 -2.95 -14.41 -19.23
C ARG A 271 -2.80 -15.62 -20.14
N ASN A 272 -1.61 -15.84 -20.71
CA ASN A 272 -1.36 -17.00 -21.56
C ASN A 272 -1.59 -18.32 -20.82
N ILE A 273 -1.14 -18.43 -19.56
CA ILE A 273 -1.36 -19.63 -18.74
C ILE A 273 -2.86 -19.84 -18.46
N MET A 274 -3.60 -18.79 -18.12
CA MET A 274 -5.05 -18.87 -17.92
C MET A 274 -5.77 -19.35 -19.18
N THR A 275 -5.40 -18.80 -20.35
CA THR A 275 -5.94 -19.25 -21.64
C THR A 275 -5.62 -20.72 -21.91
N LEU A 276 -4.38 -21.17 -21.65
CA LEU A 276 -4.02 -22.58 -21.78
C LEU A 276 -4.81 -23.49 -20.82
N GLN A 277 -5.02 -23.07 -19.57
CA GLN A 277 -5.84 -23.82 -18.61
C GLN A 277 -7.28 -23.94 -19.09
N ASP A 278 -7.83 -22.87 -19.65
CA ASP A 278 -9.18 -22.86 -20.19
C ASP A 278 -9.30 -23.74 -21.45
N ILE A 279 -8.29 -23.74 -22.33
CA ILE A 279 -8.22 -24.70 -23.46
C ILE A 279 -8.14 -26.14 -22.94
N ALA A 280 -7.29 -26.41 -21.95
CA ALA A 280 -7.13 -27.75 -21.39
C ALA A 280 -8.45 -28.27 -20.77
N ALA A 281 -9.24 -27.39 -20.15
CA ALA A 281 -10.51 -27.74 -19.55
C ALA A 281 -11.66 -27.87 -20.57
N ARG A 282 -11.82 -26.89 -21.48
CA ARG A 282 -13.02 -26.75 -22.31
C ARG A 282 -12.79 -27.11 -23.79
N GLY A 283 -11.56 -27.03 -24.28
CA GLY A 283 -11.21 -27.14 -25.71
C GLY A 283 -10.82 -25.79 -26.32
N TYR A 284 -10.56 -25.71 -27.62
CA TYR A 284 -10.13 -24.48 -28.29
C TYR A 284 -11.28 -23.64 -28.87
N ALA A 285 -12.48 -24.23 -29.02
CA ALA A 285 -13.55 -23.65 -29.84
C ALA A 285 -14.15 -22.34 -29.31
N HIS A 286 -13.94 -22.00 -28.05
CA HIS A 286 -14.59 -20.87 -27.38
C HIS A 286 -13.70 -19.64 -27.21
N LEU A 287 -12.44 -19.69 -27.66
CA LEU A 287 -11.54 -18.56 -27.51
C LEU A 287 -11.85 -17.46 -28.53
N PRO A 288 -11.95 -16.19 -28.11
CA PRO A 288 -11.93 -15.06 -29.03
C PRO A 288 -10.63 -15.06 -29.82
N ALA A 289 -10.63 -14.45 -31.01
CA ALA A 289 -9.42 -14.20 -31.77
C ALA A 289 -8.56 -13.12 -31.08
N ASP A 290 -8.02 -13.42 -29.91
CA ASP A 290 -7.06 -12.57 -29.22
C ASP A 290 -5.70 -12.72 -29.90
N GLU A 291 -5.24 -11.68 -30.57
CA GLU A 291 -3.93 -11.65 -31.22
C GLU A 291 -2.76 -11.64 -30.23
N SER A 292 -3.01 -11.33 -28.96
CA SER A 292 -1.97 -11.28 -27.92
C SER A 292 -1.62 -12.65 -27.34
N PHE A 293 -2.36 -13.71 -27.70
CA PHE A 293 -2.09 -15.06 -27.21
C PHE A 293 -0.81 -15.65 -27.84
N ALA A 294 0.22 -15.84 -27.02
CA ALA A 294 1.55 -16.23 -27.50
C ALA A 294 1.57 -17.60 -28.22
N TYR A 295 0.70 -18.53 -27.83
CA TYR A 295 0.65 -19.90 -28.38
C TYR A 295 -0.29 -20.05 -29.59
N LYS A 296 -0.85 -18.97 -30.12
CA LYS A 296 -1.77 -19.02 -31.27
C LYS A 296 -1.20 -19.80 -32.45
N LYS A 297 0.11 -19.69 -32.71
CA LYS A 297 0.80 -20.44 -33.77
C LYS A 297 0.78 -21.95 -33.54
N ASP A 298 0.94 -22.41 -32.30
CA ASP A 298 0.89 -23.83 -31.95
C ASP A 298 -0.51 -24.41 -32.19
N PHE A 299 -1.57 -23.61 -32.06
CA PHE A 299 -2.96 -24.03 -32.28
C PHE A 299 -3.49 -23.81 -33.71
N LEU A 300 -2.66 -23.37 -34.67
CA LEU A 300 -3.10 -23.13 -36.05
C LEU A 300 -3.72 -24.36 -36.73
N PHE A 301 -3.25 -25.57 -36.41
CA PHE A 301 -3.85 -26.79 -36.94
C PHE A 301 -5.27 -27.02 -36.41
N VAL A 302 -5.56 -26.59 -35.18
CA VAL A 302 -6.90 -26.64 -34.58
C VAL A 302 -7.81 -25.65 -35.28
N GLU A 303 -7.37 -24.42 -35.48
CA GLU A 303 -8.14 -23.40 -36.21
C GLU A 303 -8.47 -23.84 -37.64
N LYS A 304 -7.48 -24.36 -38.37
CA LYS A 304 -7.66 -24.90 -39.72
C LYS A 304 -8.59 -26.11 -39.70
N GLY A 305 -8.43 -27.00 -38.72
CA GLY A 305 -9.27 -28.17 -38.53
C GLY A 305 -10.73 -27.82 -38.26
N ILE A 306 -11.02 -26.85 -37.39
CA ILE A 306 -12.38 -26.38 -37.11
C ILE A 306 -13.04 -25.85 -38.38
N ARG A 307 -12.32 -25.02 -39.16
CA ARG A 307 -12.83 -24.50 -40.44
C ARG A 307 -13.15 -25.62 -41.43
N GLU A 308 -12.26 -26.59 -41.56
CA GLU A 308 -12.47 -27.70 -42.50
C GLU A 308 -13.61 -28.63 -42.06
N ILE A 309 -13.68 -28.99 -40.78
CA ILE A 309 -14.77 -29.82 -40.23
C ILE A 309 -16.13 -29.13 -40.42
N THR A 310 -16.18 -27.79 -40.25
CA THR A 310 -17.39 -27.00 -40.47
C THR A 310 -17.78 -26.99 -41.94
N ARG A 311 -16.82 -26.78 -42.86
CA ARG A 311 -17.04 -26.84 -44.31
C ARG A 311 -17.56 -28.21 -44.76
N GLN A 312 -16.99 -29.29 -44.23
CA GLN A 312 -17.36 -30.66 -44.59
C GLN A 312 -18.77 -31.05 -44.10
N LYS A 313 -19.17 -30.55 -42.92
CA LYS A 313 -20.53 -30.71 -42.40
C LYS A 313 -21.58 -30.10 -43.33
N GLU A 314 -21.28 -28.97 -43.96
CA GLU A 314 -22.17 -28.30 -44.90
C GLU A 314 -22.27 -29.06 -46.24
N LEU A 315 -21.19 -29.73 -46.65
CA LEU A 315 -21.09 -30.44 -47.92
C LEU A 315 -21.71 -31.85 -47.90
N TYR A 316 -21.63 -32.56 -46.78
CA TYR A 316 -22.02 -33.97 -46.71
C TYR A 316 -23.00 -34.24 -45.56
N ARG A 317 -24.16 -34.82 -45.90
CA ARG A 317 -25.26 -35.09 -44.95
C ARG A 317 -24.88 -36.09 -43.85
N ASP A 318 -24.06 -37.09 -44.18
CA ASP A 318 -23.64 -38.16 -43.27
C ASP A 318 -22.24 -37.91 -42.67
N TYR A 319 -21.74 -36.67 -42.71
CA TYR A 319 -20.43 -36.33 -42.17
C TYR A 319 -20.39 -36.53 -40.64
N PRO A 320 -19.40 -37.26 -40.09
CA PRO A 320 -19.28 -37.52 -38.65
C PRO A 320 -18.74 -36.28 -37.89
N PHE A 321 -19.45 -35.16 -37.99
CA PHE A 321 -19.06 -33.85 -37.47
C PHE A 321 -18.67 -33.90 -35.99
N ARG A 322 -19.54 -34.49 -35.16
CA ARG A 322 -19.34 -34.52 -33.71
C ARG A 322 -18.08 -35.28 -33.33
N GLN A 323 -17.89 -36.48 -33.88
CA GLN A 323 -16.69 -37.29 -33.63
C GLN A 323 -15.42 -36.55 -34.06
N LYS A 324 -15.40 -35.99 -35.27
CA LYS A 324 -14.23 -35.27 -35.79
C LYS A 324 -13.91 -34.02 -34.99
N MET A 325 -14.93 -33.28 -34.55
CA MET A 325 -14.75 -32.13 -33.68
C MET A 325 -14.21 -32.57 -32.30
N ASP A 326 -14.76 -33.61 -31.70
CA ASP A 326 -14.32 -34.12 -30.39
C ASP A 326 -12.86 -34.61 -30.43
N GLU A 327 -12.46 -35.31 -31.49
CA GLU A 327 -11.06 -35.70 -31.76
C GLU A 327 -10.14 -34.47 -31.78
N LEU A 328 -10.54 -33.42 -32.50
CA LEU A 328 -9.76 -32.19 -32.62
C LEU A 328 -9.70 -31.40 -31.30
N GLN A 329 -10.81 -31.33 -30.54
CA GLN A 329 -10.83 -30.69 -29.23
C GLN A 329 -9.96 -31.45 -28.23
N ASN A 330 -9.94 -32.78 -28.27
CA ASN A 330 -9.06 -33.60 -27.43
C ASN A 330 -7.58 -33.36 -27.75
N ALA A 331 -7.23 -33.23 -29.04
CA ALA A 331 -5.88 -32.86 -29.45
C ALA A 331 -5.49 -31.47 -28.92
N ALA A 332 -6.41 -30.50 -28.96
CA ALA A 332 -6.19 -29.16 -28.41
C ALA A 332 -5.97 -29.19 -26.88
N ARG A 333 -6.80 -29.94 -26.13
CA ARG A 333 -6.64 -30.12 -24.69
C ARG A 333 -5.28 -30.71 -24.33
N SER A 334 -4.88 -31.75 -25.05
CA SER A 334 -3.58 -32.42 -24.84
C SER A 334 -2.39 -31.50 -25.13
N LEU A 335 -2.46 -30.71 -26.22
CA LEU A 335 -1.44 -29.71 -26.53
C LEU A 335 -1.36 -28.64 -25.45
N ALA A 336 -2.50 -28.11 -25.00
CA ALA A 336 -2.54 -27.11 -23.95
C ALA A 336 -1.89 -27.61 -22.65
N GLN A 337 -2.18 -28.86 -22.25
CA GLN A 337 -1.55 -29.49 -21.10
C GLN A 337 -0.03 -29.64 -21.28
N THR A 338 0.43 -29.96 -22.48
CA THR A 338 1.86 -30.07 -22.80
C THR A 338 2.56 -28.72 -22.68
N LEU A 339 1.93 -27.64 -23.17
CA LEU A 339 2.45 -26.28 -23.08
C LEU A 339 2.48 -25.77 -21.62
N LEU A 340 1.44 -26.07 -20.83
CA LEU A 340 1.42 -25.75 -19.39
C LEU A 340 2.58 -26.43 -18.64
N ASN A 341 2.86 -27.69 -18.95
CA ASN A 341 3.97 -28.42 -18.34
C ASN A 341 5.33 -27.82 -18.77
N ARG A 342 5.46 -27.38 -20.02
CA ARG A 342 6.67 -26.73 -20.55
C ARG A 342 6.94 -25.37 -19.86
N ASP A 343 5.89 -24.62 -19.57
CA ASP A 343 5.98 -23.28 -18.95
C ASP A 343 6.26 -23.31 -17.45
N GLY A 344 6.46 -24.51 -16.88
CA GLY A 344 6.84 -24.71 -15.49
C GLY A 344 5.75 -24.29 -14.51
N VAL A 345 4.47 -24.43 -14.89
CA VAL A 345 3.35 -24.17 -13.98
C VAL A 345 3.47 -25.11 -12.78
N ARG A 346 3.56 -24.52 -11.59
CA ARG A 346 3.63 -25.25 -10.32
C ARG A 346 2.45 -26.20 -10.22
N LYS A 347 2.68 -27.41 -9.70
CA LYS A 347 1.61 -28.40 -9.62
C LYS A 347 0.74 -28.14 -8.40
N ASN A 348 -0.53 -28.47 -8.50
CA ASN A 348 -1.40 -28.55 -7.34
C ASN A 348 -1.10 -29.86 -6.60
N TYR A 349 -0.10 -29.88 -5.74
CA TYR A 349 0.13 -31.01 -4.85
C TYR A 349 -0.68 -30.77 -3.58
N HIS A 350 -1.74 -31.55 -3.37
CA HIS A 350 -2.27 -31.70 -2.02
C HIS A 350 -1.17 -32.32 -1.16
N ARG A 351 -0.73 -31.62 -0.12
CA ARG A 351 0.12 -32.22 0.90
C ARG A 351 -0.69 -33.33 1.58
N VAL A 352 -0.52 -34.56 1.11
CA VAL A 352 -0.93 -35.74 1.88
C VAL A 352 -0.10 -35.67 3.15
N SER A 353 -0.74 -35.26 4.24
CA SER A 353 -0.11 -35.25 5.56
C SER A 353 0.53 -36.62 5.78
N PRO A 354 1.82 -36.70 6.17
CA PRO A 354 2.40 -37.99 6.48
C PRO A 354 1.54 -38.65 7.57
N PRO A 355 1.23 -39.95 7.46
CA PRO A 355 0.56 -40.65 8.54
C PRO A 355 1.42 -40.48 9.78
N VAL A 356 0.82 -40.01 10.87
CA VAL A 356 1.47 -39.92 12.18
C VAL A 356 1.95 -41.33 12.52
N VAL A 357 3.26 -41.55 12.40
CA VAL A 357 3.90 -42.77 12.87
C VAL A 357 3.85 -42.71 14.39
N VAL A 358 2.84 -43.33 14.96
CA VAL A 358 2.83 -43.70 16.38
C VAL A 358 3.89 -44.79 16.54
N SER A 359 5.11 -44.38 16.88
CA SER A 359 6.15 -45.31 17.32
C SER A 359 5.74 -45.90 18.67
N LYS A 360 5.37 -47.18 18.64
CA LYS A 360 5.25 -48.04 19.83
C LYS A 360 6.56 -48.82 20.07
N LYS A 361 6.83 -49.05 21.36
CA LYS A 361 7.89 -49.82 22.07
C LYS A 361 9.05 -48.95 22.54
N GLY A 362 9.37 -48.83 23.83
CA GLY A 362 9.27 -49.79 24.96
C GLY A 362 10.72 -50.09 25.39
N GLU A 363 11.20 -49.74 26.58
CA GLU A 363 11.16 -50.41 27.90
C GLU A 363 12.23 -49.68 28.77
N ALA A 364 12.31 -49.68 30.12
CA ALA A 364 11.47 -50.06 31.25
C ALA A 364 12.18 -49.57 32.56
N GLN A 365 11.42 -49.51 33.66
CA GLN A 365 11.81 -49.60 35.10
C GLN A 365 12.45 -48.35 35.77
N THR A 366 12.10 -47.90 36.99
CA THR A 366 11.52 -48.58 38.17
C THR A 366 10.95 -47.57 39.20
N ALA A 367 9.95 -48.01 39.98
CA ALA A 367 9.54 -47.56 41.33
C ALA A 367 8.99 -46.13 41.51
N GLU A 368 7.96 -45.81 42.28
CA GLU A 368 7.04 -46.54 43.18
C GLU A 368 5.83 -45.60 43.41
N LYS A 369 4.64 -46.17 43.60
CA LYS A 369 3.39 -45.48 44.00
C LYS A 369 3.15 -45.76 45.50
N PRO A 370 2.42 -44.93 46.26
CA PRO A 370 0.95 -45.10 46.34
C PRO A 370 0.18 -43.75 46.46
N GLN A 371 -1.01 -43.57 45.87
CA GLN A 371 -2.36 -43.78 46.47
C GLN A 371 -2.47 -43.29 47.94
N ASP A 372 -3.36 -42.39 48.35
CA ASP A 372 -4.83 -42.40 48.22
C ASP A 372 -5.45 -41.01 48.56
N LYS A 373 -6.68 -40.76 48.09
CA LYS A 373 -7.59 -39.67 48.53
C LYS A 373 -8.24 -40.03 49.88
N PRO A 374 -8.71 -39.08 50.75
CA PRO A 374 -10.02 -38.42 50.58
C PRO A 374 -10.10 -36.98 51.14
N GLY A 375 -11.23 -36.30 50.86
CA GLY A 375 -11.40 -34.84 51.00
C GLY A 375 -11.91 -34.30 52.35
N LEU A 376 -12.28 -33.01 52.33
CA LEU A 376 -13.10 -32.18 53.26
C LEU A 376 -12.64 -30.71 53.04
N SER A 377 -13.42 -29.84 52.39
CA SER A 377 -14.53 -28.99 52.88
C SER A 377 -14.12 -27.77 53.72
N CYS A 378 -14.78 -26.64 53.43
CA CYS A 378 -14.84 -25.36 54.16
C CYS A 378 -13.55 -24.52 54.13
N GLY A 379 -13.56 -23.20 53.91
CA GLY A 379 -14.63 -22.20 53.95
C GLY A 379 -14.07 -20.95 54.63
N ASN A 380 -14.20 -19.78 53.97
CA ASN A 380 -13.95 -18.42 54.49
C ASN A 380 -12.46 -18.13 54.84
N GLU A 381 -11.89 -16.93 54.76
CA GLU A 381 -12.47 -15.62 54.97
C GLU A 381 -11.51 -14.51 54.46
N LYS A 382 -12.10 -13.35 54.24
CA LYS A 382 -11.50 -12.09 53.79
C LYS A 382 -10.38 -11.60 54.73
N LYS A 383 -9.29 -11.06 54.19
CA LYS A 383 -8.58 -9.93 54.82
C LYS A 383 -8.15 -8.87 53.80
N LYS A 384 -8.86 -7.74 53.89
CA LYS A 384 -8.48 -6.42 53.40
C LYS A 384 -7.15 -6.00 54.03
N VAL A 385 -6.27 -5.39 53.25
CA VAL A 385 -5.33 -4.37 53.75
C VAL A 385 -5.59 -3.07 53.00
N LYS A 386 -5.95 -2.05 53.77
CA LYS A 386 -6.07 -0.63 53.40
C LYS A 386 -4.72 0.04 53.67
N THR A 387 -4.25 0.86 52.74
CA THR A 387 -3.38 2.02 53.03
C THR A 387 -3.75 3.12 52.03
N LYS A 388 -4.71 3.99 52.38
CA LYS A 388 -4.52 5.40 52.81
C LYS A 388 -3.74 6.28 51.81
N THR A 389 -4.52 6.90 50.95
CA THR A 389 -4.58 8.32 50.58
C THR A 389 -3.53 9.28 51.17
N ALA A 390 -2.87 10.04 50.28
CA ALA A 390 -2.53 11.44 50.50
C ALA A 390 -2.76 12.22 49.20
N SER A 391 -3.27 13.44 49.33
CA SER A 391 -4.03 14.20 48.35
C SER A 391 -3.28 15.46 47.88
N VAL A 392 -3.47 15.78 46.59
CA VAL A 392 -3.66 17.12 45.99
C VAL A 392 -2.45 18.06 45.89
N LYS A 393 -2.12 18.43 44.64
CA LYS A 393 -2.11 19.84 44.20
C LYS A 393 -2.33 19.98 42.68
N LYS A 394 -3.43 20.63 42.32
CA LYS A 394 -3.75 21.19 41.01
C LYS A 394 -2.95 22.49 40.80
N GLN A 395 -2.33 22.65 39.63
CA GLN A 395 -2.02 23.94 38.99
C GLN A 395 -2.07 23.67 37.47
N ALA A 396 -3.14 24.08 36.78
CA ALA A 396 -3.37 25.39 36.16
C ALA A 396 -2.48 25.64 34.93
N LYS A 397 -3.14 25.61 33.75
CA LYS A 397 -2.63 26.00 32.42
C LYS A 397 -2.23 27.48 32.39
N PRO A 398 -1.32 27.87 31.47
CA PRO A 398 -1.42 29.15 30.80
C PRO A 398 -1.96 28.98 29.38
N LYS A 399 -2.86 29.90 29.00
CA LYS A 399 -3.16 30.28 27.62
C LYS A 399 -2.15 31.34 27.22
N LEU A 400 -1.52 31.19 26.06
CA LEU A 400 -1.26 32.25 25.09
C LEU A 400 -0.93 31.59 23.76
#